data_AF-B7BHK5-F1
#
_entry.id   AF-B7BHK5-F1
#
_cell.length_a   1.000
_cell.length_b   1.000
_cell.length_c   1.000
_cell.angle_alpha   90.00
_cell.angle_beta   90.00
_cell.angle_gamma   90.00
#
_symmetry.space_group_name_H-M   'P 1'
#
loop_
_entity.id
_entity.type
_entity.pdbx_description
1 polymer ?
#
loop_
_entity_poly.entity_id
_entity_poly.type
_entity_poly.pdbx_seq_one_letter_code
_entity_poly.pdbx_strand_id
1 'polypeptide(L)'
;MKTTDKKTLGERINALLTRTIRFVTYDIWRITENEVSGLKELYINIIKTIILAVRGFQSENLQTKASALTYSTLLSIVPLLAVLLGIAKGFGFQGTVRQELFDYFPGHEAELSKAFEFVESYLAQAQGGVIIGVGLILLFYTVINLIS
;
A
#
# COMPACT_ATOMS: atom_id res chain seq x y z
N MET A 1 -31.07 -54.41 -31.31
CA MET A 1 -31.02 -53.93 -29.91
C MET A 1 -29.92 -52.87 -29.83
N LYS A 2 -30.27 -51.57 -29.81
CA LYS A 2 -29.29 -50.46 -29.80
C LYS A 2 -28.96 -50.12 -28.34
N THR A 3 -27.74 -50.42 -27.90
CA THR A 3 -27.24 -50.00 -26.59
C THR A 3 -26.80 -48.54 -26.66
N THR A 4 -27.59 -47.67 -26.04
CA THR A 4 -27.29 -46.25 -25.87
C THR A 4 -26.17 -46.09 -24.84
N ASP A 5 -24.96 -45.83 -25.34
CA ASP A 5 -23.79 -45.48 -24.54
C ASP A 5 -23.99 -44.11 -23.88
N LYS A 6 -24.32 -44.12 -22.57
CA LYS A 6 -24.47 -42.91 -21.75
C LYS A 6 -23.07 -42.36 -21.44
N LYS A 7 -22.56 -41.49 -22.32
CA LYS A 7 -21.35 -40.68 -22.03
C LYS A 7 -21.49 -39.94 -20.70
N THR A 8 -20.65 -40.31 -19.75
CA THR A 8 -20.59 -39.81 -18.37
C THR A 8 -20.32 -38.31 -18.35
N LEU A 9 -21.00 -37.57 -17.46
CA LEU A 9 -20.92 -36.10 -17.37
C LEU A 9 -19.46 -35.57 -17.28
N GLY A 10 -18.57 -36.30 -16.59
CA GLY A 10 -17.16 -35.94 -16.47
C GLY A 10 -16.39 -35.93 -17.79
N GLU A 11 -16.69 -36.85 -18.71
CA GLU A 11 -16.02 -36.91 -20.02
C GLU A 11 -16.45 -35.76 -20.93
N ARG A 12 -17.72 -35.33 -20.82
CA ARG A 12 -18.23 -34.15 -21.53
C ARG A 12 -17.60 -32.87 -21.01
N ILE A 13 -17.40 -32.75 -19.70
CA ILE A 13 -16.76 -31.59 -19.06
C ILE A 13 -15.28 -31.49 -19.47
N ASN A 14 -14.55 -32.61 -19.44
CA ASN A 14 -13.15 -32.62 -19.87
C ASN A 14 -13.00 -32.32 -21.37
N ALA A 15 -13.91 -32.81 -22.21
CA ALA A 15 -13.94 -32.47 -23.63
C ALA A 15 -14.22 -30.98 -23.87
N LEU A 16 -15.12 -30.37 -23.10
CA LEU A 16 -15.40 -28.93 -23.16
C LEU A 16 -14.22 -28.09 -22.65
N LEU A 17 -13.61 -28.45 -21.52
CA LEU A 17 -12.41 -27.79 -20.96
C LEU A 17 -11.25 -27.81 -21.95
N THR A 18 -10.94 -28.98 -22.53
CA THR A 18 -9.84 -29.11 -23.49
C THR A 18 -10.09 -28.30 -24.77
N ARG A 19 -11.36 -28.14 -25.15
CA ARG A 19 -11.77 -27.35 -26.32
C ARG A 19 -11.69 -25.85 -26.03
N THR A 20 -12.13 -25.42 -24.84
CA THR A 20 -12.03 -24.02 -24.39
C THR A 20 -10.56 -23.61 -24.22
N ILE A 21 -9.71 -24.47 -23.65
CA ILE A 21 -8.27 -24.21 -23.49
C ILE A 21 -7.58 -24.10 -24.86
N ARG A 22 -7.90 -24.98 -25.82
CA ARG A 22 -7.37 -24.86 -27.20
C ARG A 22 -7.86 -23.60 -27.89
N PHE A 23 -9.12 -23.23 -27.70
CA PHE A 23 -9.70 -22.02 -28.30
C PHE A 23 -9.02 -20.75 -27.74
N VAL A 24 -8.84 -20.69 -26.42
CA VAL A 24 -8.15 -19.62 -25.70
C VAL A 24 -6.66 -19.52 -26.04
N THR A 25 -6.00 -20.66 -26.28
CA THR A 25 -4.54 -20.71 -26.48
C THR A 25 -4.11 -20.58 -27.94
N TYR A 26 -4.88 -21.12 -28.90
CA TYR A 26 -4.48 -21.20 -30.32
C TYR A 26 -5.46 -20.49 -31.28
N ASP A 27 -6.79 -20.64 -31.14
CA ASP A 27 -7.72 -20.06 -32.12
C ASP A 27 -7.92 -18.54 -31.93
N ILE A 28 -7.93 -18.05 -30.69
CA ILE A 28 -8.05 -16.60 -30.41
C ILE A 28 -6.91 -15.78 -31.01
N TRP A 29 -5.71 -16.36 -31.08
CA TRP A 29 -4.52 -15.71 -31.65
C TRP A 29 -4.43 -15.85 -33.18
N ARG A 30 -5.17 -16.80 -33.77
CA ARG A 30 -5.20 -17.03 -35.22
C ARG A 30 -6.30 -16.23 -35.95
N ILE A 31 -7.27 -15.69 -35.22
CA ILE A 31 -8.24 -14.73 -35.77
C ILE A 31 -7.51 -13.39 -35.94
N THR A 32 -6.93 -13.21 -37.13
CA THR A 32 -6.35 -11.96 -37.61
C THR A 32 -7.47 -10.92 -37.77
N GLU A 33 -7.18 -9.69 -37.36
CA GLU A 33 -8.07 -8.53 -37.19
C GLU A 33 -8.95 -8.13 -38.40
N ASN A 34 -8.88 -8.83 -39.54
CA ASN A 34 -9.49 -8.41 -40.80
C ASN A 34 -10.69 -9.24 -41.29
N GLU A 35 -11.19 -10.24 -40.55
CA GLU A 35 -12.34 -11.07 -40.99
C GLU A 35 -13.67 -10.82 -40.25
N VAL A 36 -13.69 -10.00 -39.20
CA VAL A 36 -14.90 -9.76 -38.39
C VAL A 36 -15.10 -8.27 -38.08
N SER A 37 -15.84 -7.55 -38.92
CA SER A 37 -16.22 -6.17 -38.66
C SER A 37 -17.34 -6.07 -37.61
N GLY A 38 -17.16 -5.29 -36.54
CA GLY A 38 -18.23 -4.88 -35.61
C GLY A 38 -18.21 -5.53 -34.22
N LEU A 39 -19.38 -5.87 -33.66
CA LEU A 39 -19.54 -6.35 -32.28
C LEU A 39 -18.74 -7.62 -31.93
N LYS A 40 -18.43 -8.46 -32.94
CA LYS A 40 -17.59 -9.65 -32.77
C LYS A 40 -16.12 -9.29 -32.50
N GLU A 41 -15.62 -8.21 -33.09
CA GLU A 41 -14.27 -7.71 -32.85
C GLU A 41 -14.10 -7.25 -31.40
N LEU A 42 -15.07 -6.47 -30.90
CA LEU A 42 -15.10 -6.01 -29.51
C LEU A 42 -15.11 -7.21 -28.54
N TYR A 43 -15.93 -8.22 -28.81
CA TYR A 43 -16.00 -9.42 -27.97
C TYR A 43 -14.66 -10.19 -27.95
N ILE A 44 -14.01 -10.36 -29.10
CA ILE A 44 -12.71 -11.04 -29.20
C ILE A 44 -11.61 -10.23 -28.50
N ASN A 45 -11.60 -8.91 -28.66
CA ASN A 45 -10.61 -8.03 -28.01
C ASN A 45 -10.78 -8.00 -26.49
N ILE A 46 -12.00 -7.99 -25.97
CA ILE A 46 -12.25 -8.14 -24.52
C ILE A 46 -11.69 -9.46 -24.01
N ILE A 47 -11.93 -10.57 -24.71
CA ILE A 47 -11.41 -11.88 -24.31
C ILE A 47 -9.88 -11.92 -24.37
N LYS A 48 -9.25 -11.38 -25.42
CA LYS A 48 -7.79 -11.26 -25.54
C LYS A 48 -7.20 -10.45 -24.37
N THR A 49 -7.81 -9.30 -24.05
CA THR A 49 -7.39 -8.45 -22.92
C THR A 49 -7.49 -9.17 -21.59
N ILE A 50 -8.58 -9.90 -21.34
CA ILE A 50 -8.74 -10.69 -20.11
C ILE A 50 -7.67 -11.80 -20.03
N ILE A 51 -7.40 -12.51 -21.12
CA ILE A 51 -6.37 -13.57 -21.15
C ILE A 51 -4.98 -12.98 -20.90
N LEU A 52 -4.66 -11.86 -21.53
CA LEU A 52 -3.39 -11.15 -21.33
C LEU A 52 -3.27 -10.63 -19.90
N ALA A 53 -4.34 -10.07 -19.33
CA ALA A 53 -4.37 -9.61 -17.95
C ALA A 53 -4.15 -10.76 -16.96
N VAL A 54 -4.80 -11.91 -17.16
CA VAL A 54 -4.63 -13.10 -16.30
C VAL A 54 -3.22 -13.68 -16.42
N ARG A 55 -2.68 -13.79 -17.66
CA ARG A 55 -1.31 -14.25 -17.88
C ARG A 55 -0.28 -13.28 -17.28
N GLY A 56 -0.46 -11.98 -17.49
CA GLY A 56 0.37 -10.92 -16.91
C GLY A 56 0.35 -10.93 -15.39
N PHE A 57 -0.84 -11.09 -14.79
CA PHE A 57 -1.01 -11.22 -13.35
C PHE A 57 -0.21 -12.39 -12.75
N GLN A 58 -0.21 -13.55 -13.42
CA GLN A 58 0.55 -14.72 -12.99
C GLN A 58 2.06 -14.59 -13.29
N SER A 59 2.45 -14.08 -14.45
CA SER A 59 3.86 -14.00 -14.86
C SER A 59 4.65 -12.97 -14.06
N GLU A 60 4.02 -11.87 -13.64
CA GLU A 60 4.72 -10.78 -12.94
C GLU A 60 4.66 -10.89 -11.40
N ASN A 61 4.14 -11.99 -10.85
CA ASN A 61 3.94 -12.19 -9.41
C ASN A 61 3.30 -10.94 -8.75
N LEU A 62 2.30 -10.35 -9.42
CA LEU A 62 1.66 -9.10 -8.97
C LEU A 62 1.08 -9.23 -7.56
N GLN A 63 0.63 -10.42 -7.19
CA GLN A 63 0.16 -10.70 -5.83
C GLN A 63 1.27 -10.50 -4.79
N THR A 64 2.49 -11.01 -5.04
CA THR A 64 3.64 -10.82 -4.16
C THR A 64 4.06 -9.35 -4.11
N LYS A 65 4.03 -8.63 -5.24
CA LYS A 65 4.32 -7.19 -5.28
C LYS A 65 3.29 -6.37 -4.51
N ALA A 66 2.00 -6.68 -4.66
CA ALA A 66 0.93 -6.03 -3.93
C ALA A 66 1.08 -6.26 -2.42
N SER A 67 1.36 -7.49 -1.99
CA SER A 67 1.65 -7.81 -0.60
C SER A 67 2.89 -7.07 -0.09
N ALA A 68 3.98 -7.05 -0.85
CA ALA A 68 5.20 -6.34 -0.50
C ALA A 68 4.95 -4.82 -0.34
N LEU A 69 4.11 -4.23 -1.19
CA LEU A 69 3.72 -2.82 -1.06
C LEU A 69 2.91 -2.58 0.22
N THR A 70 1.94 -3.46 0.56
CA THR A 70 1.19 -3.35 1.81
C THR A 70 2.11 -3.45 3.03
N TYR A 71 3.03 -4.43 3.05
CA TYR A 71 4.01 -4.56 4.13
C TYR A 71 4.95 -3.36 4.21
N SER A 72 5.45 -2.89 3.06
CA SER A 72 6.30 -1.70 2.98
C SER A 72 5.56 -0.47 3.50
N THR A 73 4.28 -0.30 3.17
CA THR A 73 3.44 0.81 3.65
C THR A 73 3.25 0.75 5.16
N LEU A 74 2.95 -0.44 5.70
CA LEU A 74 2.79 -0.64 7.15
C LEU A 74 4.10 -0.35 7.91
N LEU A 75 5.25 -0.79 7.38
CA LEU A 75 6.55 -0.55 8.01
C LEU A 75 7.00 0.91 7.89
N SER A 76 6.70 1.57 6.77
CA SER A 76 7.11 2.97 6.51
C SER A 76 6.25 4.02 7.23
N ILE A 77 5.08 3.64 7.76
CA ILE A 77 4.26 4.54 8.59
C ILE A 77 4.97 4.93 9.90
N VAL A 78 5.76 4.01 10.48
CA VAL A 78 6.44 4.24 11.76
C VAL A 78 7.53 5.32 11.63
N PRO A 79 8.46 5.24 10.65
CA PRO A 79 9.39 6.34 10.39
C PRO A 79 8.71 7.66 10.03
N LEU A 80 7.63 7.62 9.24
CA LEU A 80 6.87 8.82 8.87
C LEU A 80 6.33 9.55 10.12
N LEU A 81 5.71 8.80 11.04
CA LEU A 81 5.24 9.35 12.31
C LEU A 81 6.38 9.89 13.17
N ALA A 82 7.53 9.22 13.19
CA ALA A 82 8.69 9.67 13.94
C ALA A 82 9.26 10.99 13.39
N VAL A 83 9.31 11.18 12.06
CA VAL A 83 9.64 12.46 11.43
C VAL A 83 8.63 13.54 11.84
N LEU A 84 7.33 13.26 11.73
CA LEU A 84 6.27 14.22 12.06
C LEU A 84 6.34 14.67 13.54
N LEU A 85 6.56 13.74 14.47
CA LEU A 85 6.71 14.05 15.89
C LEU A 85 8.02 14.80 16.18
N GLY A 86 9.11 14.46 15.48
CA GLY A 86 10.38 15.18 15.57
C GLY A 86 10.24 16.63 15.11
N ILE A 87 9.52 16.85 14.01
CA ILE A 87 9.15 18.17 13.51
C ILE A 87 8.25 18.89 14.53
N ALA A 88 7.16 18.29 15.00
CA ALA A 88 6.26 18.93 15.98
C ALA A 88 6.99 19.37 17.27
N LYS A 89 7.92 18.55 17.76
CA LYS A 89 8.81 18.93 18.87
C LYS A 89 9.80 20.03 18.50
N GLY A 90 10.40 19.94 17.31
CA GLY A 90 11.36 20.93 16.79
C GLY A 90 10.74 22.30 16.48
N PHE A 91 9.45 22.35 16.17
CA PHE A 91 8.70 23.57 15.91
C PHE A 91 8.31 24.36 17.17
N GLY A 92 8.61 23.85 18.38
CA GLY A 92 8.44 24.63 19.60
C GLY A 92 6.97 24.95 19.89
N PHE A 93 6.10 23.93 19.84
CA PHE A 93 4.67 24.02 20.22
C PHE A 93 4.39 24.53 21.65
N GLN A 94 5.44 24.86 22.41
CA GLN A 94 5.38 25.35 23.77
C GLN A 94 4.48 26.59 23.91
N GLY A 95 4.54 27.54 22.98
CA GLY A 95 3.71 28.76 23.03
C GLY A 95 2.22 28.46 22.87
N THR A 96 1.85 27.74 21.80
CA THR A 96 0.46 27.39 21.49
C THR A 96 -0.15 26.48 22.56
N VAL A 97 0.60 25.49 23.04
CA VAL A 97 0.14 24.57 24.09
C VAL A 97 0.00 25.29 25.42
N ARG A 98 0.93 26.19 25.76
CA ARG A 98 0.83 27.02 26.97
C ARG A 98 -0.44 27.85 26.94
N GLN A 99 -0.69 28.56 25.84
CA GLN A 99 -1.83 29.46 25.72
C GLN A 99 -3.18 28.74 25.81
N GLU A 100 -3.33 27.58 25.14
CA GLU A 100 -4.54 26.76 25.31
C GLU A 100 -4.72 26.25 26.75
N LEU A 101 -3.65 25.79 27.41
CA LEU A 101 -3.75 25.30 28.79
C LEU A 101 -4.14 26.39 29.80
N PHE A 102 -3.66 27.63 29.61
CA PHE A 102 -4.09 28.78 30.41
C PHE A 102 -5.56 29.16 30.13
N ASP A 103 -6.00 29.10 28.87
CA ASP A 103 -7.39 29.36 28.49
C ASP A 103 -8.37 28.30 29.04
N TYR A 104 -7.95 27.03 29.09
CA TYR A 104 -8.75 25.94 29.67
C TYR A 104 -8.78 25.93 31.20
N PHE A 105 -7.73 26.44 31.86
CA PHE A 105 -7.60 26.43 33.33
C PHE A 105 -7.23 27.82 33.92
N PRO A 106 -8.10 28.83 33.77
CA PRO A 106 -7.81 30.22 34.16
C PRO A 106 -7.64 30.44 35.68
N GLY A 107 -7.96 29.44 36.51
CA GLY A 107 -7.79 29.51 37.97
C GLY A 107 -6.47 28.94 38.49
N HIS A 108 -5.69 28.24 37.66
CA HIS A 108 -4.46 27.52 38.07
C HIS A 108 -3.20 28.11 37.41
N GLU A 109 -3.26 29.38 37.02
CA GLU A 109 -2.20 30.04 36.27
C GLU A 109 -0.82 29.97 36.95
N ALA A 110 -0.79 30.14 38.28
CA ALA A 110 0.45 30.10 39.06
C ALA A 110 1.09 28.70 39.11
N GLU A 111 0.28 27.65 39.13
CA GLU A 111 0.76 26.27 39.14
C GLU A 111 1.21 25.82 37.75
N LEU A 112 0.42 26.15 36.73
CA LEU A 112 0.79 25.94 35.33
C LEU A 112 2.07 26.67 34.97
N SER A 113 2.22 27.92 35.42
CA SER A 113 3.44 28.71 35.26
C SER A 113 4.68 27.98 35.78
N LYS A 114 4.63 27.47 37.02
CA LYS A 114 5.72 26.66 37.59
C LYS A 114 5.98 25.38 36.81
N ALA A 115 4.93 24.66 36.42
CA ALA A 115 5.06 23.43 35.65
C ALA A 115 5.74 23.69 34.29
N PHE A 116 5.35 24.78 33.61
CA PHE A 116 5.99 25.22 32.38
C PHE A 116 7.43 25.65 32.61
N GLU A 117 7.74 26.37 33.68
CA GLU A 117 9.11 26.75 34.05
C GLU A 117 10.01 25.52 34.28
N PHE A 118 9.49 24.48 34.94
CA PHE A 118 10.19 23.19 35.05
C PHE A 118 10.41 22.56 33.69
N VAL A 119 9.37 22.41 32.88
CA VAL A 119 9.47 21.84 31.52
C VAL A 119 10.46 22.62 30.67
N GLU A 120 10.45 23.95 30.76
CA GLU A 120 11.32 24.87 30.04
C GLU A 120 12.77 24.73 30.50
N SER A 121 13.03 24.52 31.80
CA SER A 121 14.38 24.21 32.32
C SER A 121 14.90 22.84 31.85
N TYR A 122 14.04 21.81 31.82
CA TYR A 122 14.37 20.49 31.30
C TYR A 122 14.60 20.52 29.79
N LEU A 123 13.76 21.25 29.07
CA LEU A 123 13.90 21.47 27.64
C LEU A 123 15.14 22.28 27.36
N ALA A 124 15.48 23.35 28.08
CA ALA A 124 16.72 24.10 27.87
C ALA A 124 17.97 23.22 28.05
N GLN A 125 17.95 22.31 29.03
CA GLN A 125 19.01 21.32 29.24
C GLN A 125 19.06 20.26 28.11
N ALA A 126 17.90 19.86 27.57
CA ALA A 126 17.76 18.88 26.49
C ALA A 126 17.84 19.50 25.07
N GLN A 127 17.64 20.81 24.94
CA GLN A 127 17.71 21.67 23.75
C GLN A 127 19.15 22.14 23.49
N GLY A 128 20.15 21.43 24.02
CA GLY A 128 21.41 21.40 23.30
C GLY A 128 21.08 20.91 21.90
N GLY A 129 21.12 21.78 20.88
CA GLY A 129 20.74 21.46 19.49
C GLY A 129 21.42 20.19 18.94
N VAL A 130 22.49 19.76 19.62
CA VAL A 130 23.14 18.44 19.54
C VAL A 130 22.16 17.26 19.69
N ILE A 131 21.26 17.22 20.66
CA ILE A 131 20.36 16.06 20.87
C ILE A 131 19.34 15.94 19.72
N ILE A 132 18.79 17.06 19.26
CA ILE A 132 17.88 17.09 18.11
C ILE A 132 18.65 16.71 16.83
N GLY A 133 19.87 17.22 16.65
CA GLY A 133 20.72 16.90 15.50
C GLY A 133 21.13 15.42 15.45
N VAL A 134 21.57 14.87 16.59
CA VAL A 134 21.89 13.44 16.72
C VAL A 134 20.65 12.58 16.50
N GLY A 135 19.50 12.97 17.05
CA GLY A 135 18.23 12.29 16.84
C GLY A 135 17.82 12.25 15.36
N LEU A 136 17.96 13.36 14.64
CA LEU A 136 17.69 13.45 13.20
C LEU A 136 18.64 12.57 12.38
N ILE A 137 19.94 12.62 12.67
CA ILE A 137 20.95 11.78 11.98
C ILE A 137 20.63 10.29 12.18
N LEU A 138 20.30 9.89 13.41
CA LEU A 138 19.97 8.52 13.76
C LEU A 138 18.66 8.08 13.10
N LEU A 139 17.70 8.99 12.97
CA LEU A 139 16.44 8.74 12.28
C LEU A 139 16.65 8.54 10.76
N PHE A 140 17.44 9.40 10.12
CA PHE A 140 17.84 9.23 8.72
C PHE A 140 18.59 7.92 8.50
N TYR A 141 19.51 7.58 9.41
CA TYR A 141 20.22 6.30 9.38
C TYR A 141 19.25 5.12 9.44
N THR A 142 18.25 5.18 10.33
CA THR A 142 17.24 4.13 10.49
C THR A 142 16.36 4.00 9.23
N VAL A 143 15.98 5.12 8.61
CA VAL A 143 15.19 5.12 7.36
C VAL A 143 15.98 4.53 6.19
N ILE A 144 17.23 4.95 6.00
CA ILE A 144 18.09 4.44 4.93
C ILE A 144 18.30 2.94 5.10
N ASN A 145 18.56 2.49 6.32
CA ASN A 145 18.77 1.07 6.64
C ASN A 145 17.50 0.21 6.53
N LEU A 146 16.31 0.81 6.45
CA LEU A 146 15.05 0.10 6.22
C LEU A 146 14.71 -0.02 4.73
N ILE A 147 15.23 0.89 3.89
CA ILE A 147 14.95 0.98 2.45
C ILE A 147 16.02 0.26 1.61
N SER A 148 17.27 0.25 2.07
CA SER A 148 18.38 -0.53 1.47
C SER A 148 18.37 -1.98 1.93
#